data_AF-A0A9P6E0C7-F1
#
_entry.id   AF-A0A9P6E0C7-F1
#
_cell.length_a   1.000
_cell.length_b   1.000
_cell.length_c   1.000
_cell.angle_alpha   90.00
_cell.angle_beta   90.00
_cell.angle_gamma   90.00
#
_symmetry.space_group_name_H-M   'P 1'
#
loop_
_entity.id
_entity.type
_entity.pdbx_description
1 polymer ?
#
loop_
_entity_poly.entity_id
_entity_poly.type
_entity_poly.pdbx_seq_one_letter_code
_entity_poly.pdbx_strand_id
1 'polypeptide(L)'
;MVVLPSHQPIPHAREAVEWLTLNGFNLLNRVDVPTYQSYDGVSLSTLDLTFVNTAGVDENIVRDHTIIPDLACGSDHFATVFSIGEEGTPILNMSEAKYNWKAADQNAFTKALADTLQEDPLAYDLAFGPLNRRDLDAVTPDEIDNAVGYFNACMTKAAEMSVPHRNPSQRSKPGGRRS
;
A
#
# COMPACT_ATOMS: atom_id res chain seq x y z
N MET A 1 3.38 -24.77 -21.76
CA MET A 1 2.98 -25.32 -20.45
C MET A 1 4.24 -25.92 -19.83
N VAL A 2 4.90 -25.19 -18.94
CA VAL A 2 6.12 -25.68 -18.27
C VAL A 2 5.67 -26.49 -17.08
N VAL A 3 5.89 -27.81 -17.13
CA VAL A 3 5.67 -28.70 -15.98
C VAL A 3 6.88 -28.54 -15.08
N LEU A 4 6.69 -27.93 -13.90
CA LEU A 4 7.74 -27.83 -12.90
C LEU A 4 8.01 -29.23 -12.31
N PRO A 5 9.27 -29.63 -12.11
CA PRO A 5 9.57 -30.88 -11.42
C PRO A 5 9.00 -30.81 -10.00
N SER A 6 8.27 -31.86 -9.58
CA SER A 6 7.72 -31.97 -8.23
C SER A 6 8.87 -32.22 -7.24
N HIS A 7 9.55 -31.15 -6.82
CA HIS A 7 10.47 -31.22 -5.71
C HIS A 7 9.65 -31.44 -4.44
N GLN A 8 9.82 -32.62 -3.83
CA GLN A 8 9.23 -32.90 -2.53
C GLN A 8 9.74 -31.88 -1.52
N PRO A 9 8.87 -31.28 -0.69
CA PRO A 9 9.29 -30.39 0.38
C PRO A 9 10.31 -31.07 1.28
N ILE A 10 11.31 -30.33 1.76
CA ILE A 10 12.23 -30.86 2.76
C ILE A 10 11.46 -31.23 4.05
N PRO A 11 11.89 -32.25 4.82
CA PRO A 11 11.14 -32.75 5.98
C PRO A 11 10.74 -31.65 6.98
N HIS A 12 11.66 -30.72 7.27
CA HIS A 12 11.39 -29.62 8.20
C HIS A 12 10.32 -28.64 7.70
N ALA A 13 10.26 -28.38 6.39
CA ALA A 13 9.21 -27.54 5.83
C ALA A 13 7.84 -28.21 5.97
N ARG A 14 7.78 -29.53 5.78
CA ARG A 14 6.57 -30.32 5.99
C ARG A 14 6.14 -30.31 7.46
N GLU A 15 7.07 -30.54 8.39
CA GLU A 15 6.80 -30.49 9.83
C GLU A 15 6.27 -29.12 10.27
N ALA A 16 6.85 -28.03 9.75
CA ALA A 16 6.40 -26.67 10.05
C ALA A 16 4.97 -26.41 9.55
N VAL A 17 4.66 -26.82 8.31
CA VAL A 17 3.31 -26.70 7.73
C VAL A 17 2.32 -27.52 8.54
N GLU A 18 2.63 -28.79 8.83
CA GLU A 18 1.78 -29.68 9.63
C GLU A 18 1.50 -29.10 11.03
N TRP A 19 2.55 -28.58 11.70
CA TRP A 19 2.39 -27.96 13.01
C TRP A 19 1.48 -26.74 12.95
N LEU A 20 1.65 -25.84 11.96
CA LEU A 20 0.80 -24.66 11.81
C LEU A 20 -0.66 -25.03 11.53
N THR A 21 -0.90 -26.01 10.66
CA THR A 21 -2.25 -26.50 10.38
C THR A 21 -2.90 -27.11 11.62
N LEU A 22 -2.18 -27.91 12.41
CA LEU A 22 -2.70 -28.48 13.65
C LEU A 22 -3.02 -27.42 14.72
N ASN A 23 -2.40 -26.24 14.64
CA ASN A 23 -2.60 -25.13 15.58
C ASN A 23 -3.58 -24.06 15.04
N GLY A 24 -4.43 -24.40 14.07
CA GLY A 24 -5.53 -23.54 13.63
C GLY A 24 -5.13 -22.44 12.64
N PHE A 25 -4.00 -22.61 11.93
CA PHE A 25 -3.61 -21.74 10.84
C PHE A 25 -3.90 -22.38 9.47
N ASN A 26 -4.41 -21.57 8.56
CA ASN A 26 -4.68 -21.92 7.17
C ASN A 26 -3.56 -21.38 6.26
N LEU A 27 -3.04 -22.22 5.38
CA LEU A 27 -2.06 -21.81 4.37
C LEU A 27 -2.76 -21.08 3.22
N LEU A 28 -2.29 -19.87 2.88
CA LEU A 28 -2.86 -19.06 1.79
C LEU A 28 -2.17 -19.29 0.44
N ASN A 29 -0.94 -19.80 0.44
CA ASN A 29 -0.21 -20.08 -0.80
C ASN A 29 -0.99 -21.03 -1.70
N ARG A 30 -1.05 -20.68 -2.99
CA ARG A 30 -1.57 -21.58 -4.02
C ARG A 30 -0.55 -22.67 -4.32
N VAL A 31 -1.08 -23.86 -4.62
CA VAL A 31 -0.30 -25.00 -5.09
C VAL A 31 0.44 -24.61 -6.38
N ASP A 32 1.70 -25.05 -6.48
CA ASP A 32 2.60 -24.84 -7.64
C ASP A 32 2.89 -23.39 -8.01
N VAL A 33 2.67 -22.44 -7.09
CA VAL A 33 3.10 -21.05 -7.26
C VAL A 33 4.46 -20.85 -6.56
N PRO A 34 5.56 -20.66 -7.32
CA PRO A 34 6.87 -20.38 -6.75
C PRO A 34 6.88 -19.00 -6.08
N THR A 35 7.71 -18.86 -5.05
CA THR A 35 7.97 -17.59 -4.36
C THR A 35 9.43 -17.15 -4.49
N TYR A 36 10.26 -17.98 -5.10
CA TYR A 36 11.68 -17.74 -5.29
C TYR A 36 12.14 -18.28 -6.66
N GLN A 37 13.04 -17.55 -7.29
CA GLN A 37 13.80 -17.97 -8.46
C GLN A 37 15.29 -17.83 -8.19
N SER A 38 16.08 -18.88 -8.44
CA SER A 38 17.53 -18.83 -8.30
C SER A 38 18.16 -17.78 -9.22
N TYR A 39 19.32 -17.25 -8.84
CA TYR A 39 20.07 -16.25 -9.63
C TYR A 39 20.44 -16.69 -11.05
N ASP A 40 20.55 -18.00 -11.30
CA ASP A 40 20.77 -18.56 -12.63
C ASP A 40 19.50 -18.59 -13.50
N GLY A 41 18.34 -18.23 -12.93
CA GLY A 41 17.03 -18.22 -13.56
C GLY A 41 16.42 -19.61 -13.80
N VAL A 42 17.11 -20.68 -13.40
CA VAL A 42 16.75 -22.06 -13.75
C VAL A 42 15.80 -22.68 -12.74
N SER A 43 16.05 -22.47 -11.45
CA SER A 43 15.33 -23.16 -10.38
C SER A 43 14.24 -22.27 -9.80
N LEU A 44 13.03 -22.81 -9.75
CA LEU A 44 11.90 -22.20 -9.07
C LEU A 44 11.60 -22.98 -7.80
N SER A 45 11.31 -22.28 -6.71
CA SER A 45 10.99 -22.91 -5.43
C SER A 45 9.94 -22.09 -4.68
N THR A 46 9.20 -22.77 -3.81
CA THR A 46 8.27 -22.12 -2.87
C THR A 46 8.91 -22.18 -1.49
N LEU A 47 9.44 -21.04 -1.05
CA LEU A 47 10.14 -20.89 0.23
C LEU A 47 9.33 -20.03 1.20
N ASP A 48 8.75 -18.95 0.69
CA ASP A 48 7.91 -18.04 1.47
C ASP A 48 6.47 -18.57 1.56
N LEU A 49 6.02 -18.83 2.79
CA LEU A 49 4.67 -19.30 3.08
C LEU A 49 3.92 -18.28 3.93
N THR A 50 2.64 -18.06 3.62
CA THR A 50 1.74 -17.16 4.34
C THR A 50 0.65 -17.98 4.99
N PHE A 51 0.50 -17.82 6.31
CA PHE A 51 -0.50 -18.48 7.11
C PHE A 51 -1.41 -17.45 7.78
N VAL A 52 -2.68 -17.80 7.94
CA VAL A 52 -3.69 -16.97 8.61
C VAL A 52 -4.44 -17.78 9.64
N ASN A 53 -4.78 -17.20 10.80
CA ASN A 53 -5.59 -17.89 11.81
C ASN A 53 -7.06 -17.96 11.39
N THR A 54 -7.86 -18.75 12.11
CA THR A 54 -9.30 -18.90 11.83
C THR A 54 -10.05 -17.56 11.78
N ALA A 55 -9.79 -16.64 12.71
CA ALA A 55 -10.43 -15.33 12.72
C ALA A 55 -10.16 -14.53 11.42
N GLY A 56 -8.91 -14.55 10.94
CA GLY A 56 -8.55 -13.85 9.71
C GLY A 56 -9.20 -14.41 8.43
N VAL A 57 -9.59 -15.69 8.45
CA VAL A 57 -10.35 -16.34 7.37
C VAL A 57 -11.84 -16.07 7.50
N ASP A 58 -12.41 -16.34 8.68
CA ASP A 58 -13.86 -16.30 8.92
C ASP A 58 -14.41 -14.87 8.80
N GLU A 59 -13.65 -13.90 9.27
CA GLU A 59 -13.99 -12.47 9.17
C GLU A 59 -13.55 -11.86 7.82
N ASN A 60 -13.03 -12.69 6.89
CA ASN A 60 -12.55 -12.28 5.58
C ASN A 60 -11.59 -11.06 5.68
N ILE A 61 -10.71 -11.06 6.69
CA ILE A 61 -9.81 -9.95 7.00
C ILE A 61 -8.61 -9.96 6.06
N VAL A 62 -8.07 -11.14 5.74
CA VAL A 62 -6.97 -11.29 4.80
C VAL A 62 -7.50 -11.72 3.44
N ARG A 63 -7.26 -10.91 2.39
CA ARG A 63 -7.77 -11.14 1.03
C ARG A 63 -6.69 -10.99 -0.01
N ASP A 64 -7.04 -11.34 -1.26
CA ASP A 64 -6.24 -11.06 -2.45
C ASP A 64 -4.80 -11.58 -2.37
N HIS A 65 -4.58 -12.66 -1.60
CA HIS A 65 -3.26 -13.27 -1.49
C HIS A 65 -2.79 -13.75 -2.86
N THR A 66 -1.66 -13.22 -3.29
CA THR A 66 -1.07 -13.51 -4.59
C THR A 66 0.44 -13.32 -4.56
N ILE A 67 1.12 -14.01 -5.48
CA ILE A 67 2.56 -13.85 -5.71
C ILE A 67 2.75 -13.12 -7.03
N ILE A 68 3.55 -12.05 -7.03
CA ILE A 68 3.79 -11.19 -8.19
C ILE A 68 5.30 -11.17 -8.50
N PRO A 69 5.76 -11.99 -9.47
CA PRO A 69 7.17 -12.03 -9.86
C PRO A 69 7.71 -10.67 -10.34
N ASP A 70 6.90 -9.91 -11.07
CA ASP A 70 7.30 -8.63 -11.66
C ASP A 70 7.56 -7.51 -10.63
N LEU A 71 7.15 -7.71 -9.37
CA LEU A 71 7.37 -6.78 -8.27
C LEU A 71 8.56 -7.15 -7.38
N ALA A 72 9.35 -8.15 -7.77
CA ALA A 72 10.56 -8.56 -7.03
C ALA A 72 11.60 -7.45 -6.86
N CYS A 73 11.54 -6.35 -7.61
CA CYS A 73 12.40 -5.16 -7.47
C CYS A 73 13.91 -5.47 -7.45
N GLY A 74 14.35 -6.51 -8.19
CA GLY A 74 15.74 -6.95 -8.23
C GLY A 74 16.12 -8.03 -7.20
N SER A 75 15.15 -8.51 -6.41
CA SER A 75 15.25 -9.68 -5.55
C SER A 75 15.10 -10.98 -6.35
N ASP A 76 15.68 -12.06 -5.83
CA ASP A 76 15.46 -13.46 -6.21
C ASP A 76 14.16 -14.03 -5.62
N HIS A 77 13.59 -13.36 -4.61
CA HIS A 77 12.26 -13.62 -4.09
C HIS A 77 11.17 -12.82 -4.82
N PHE A 78 10.08 -13.47 -5.16
CA PHE A 78 8.88 -12.83 -5.72
C PHE A 78 8.09 -12.11 -4.63
N ALA A 79 7.43 -11.02 -5.01
CA ALA A 79 6.63 -10.27 -4.05
C ALA A 79 5.39 -11.07 -3.64
N THR A 80 5.18 -11.20 -2.33
CA THR A 80 3.91 -11.70 -1.77
C THR A 80 3.03 -10.50 -1.43
N VAL A 81 1.81 -10.49 -1.94
CA VAL A 81 0.85 -9.39 -1.77
C VAL A 81 -0.45 -9.95 -1.22
N PHE A 82 -1.05 -9.24 -0.27
CA PHE A 82 -2.36 -9.50 0.28
C PHE A 82 -2.93 -8.21 0.89
N SER A 83 -4.24 -8.15 1.01
CA SER A 83 -4.98 -7.06 1.65
C SER A 83 -5.35 -7.45 3.08
N ILE A 84 -5.34 -6.50 4.03
CA ILE A 84 -5.79 -6.70 5.42
C ILE A 84 -6.86 -5.64 5.76
N GLY A 85 -7.98 -6.06 6.35
CA GLY A 85 -9.05 -5.17 6.85
C GLY A 85 -10.38 -5.44 6.16
N GLU A 86 -11.45 -4.72 6.52
CA GLU A 86 -12.78 -4.82 5.89
C GLU A 86 -12.77 -4.41 4.40
N GLU A 87 -13.83 -4.66 3.62
CA GLU A 87 -14.04 -3.92 2.37
C GLU A 87 -14.27 -2.46 2.76
N GLY A 88 -13.17 -1.75 3.04
CA GLY A 88 -13.22 -0.31 3.12
C GLY A 88 -13.81 0.17 1.80
N THR A 89 -14.86 0.97 1.86
CA THR A 89 -15.33 1.77 0.73
C THR A 89 -14.08 2.25 0.01
N PRO A 90 -13.83 1.86 -1.25
CA PRO A 90 -12.61 2.26 -1.93
C PRO A 90 -12.56 3.77 -1.82
N ILE A 91 -11.63 4.29 -1.02
CA ILE A 91 -11.30 5.70 -1.11
C ILE A 91 -10.63 5.75 -2.46
N LEU A 92 -11.39 6.15 -3.47
CA LEU A 92 -10.87 6.45 -4.78
C LEU A 92 -9.76 7.45 -4.52
N ASN A 93 -8.53 6.97 -4.55
CA ASN A 93 -7.39 7.85 -4.48
C ASN A 93 -7.42 8.58 -5.82
N MET A 94 -8.11 9.73 -5.85
CA MET A 94 -8.15 10.61 -7.02
C MET A 94 -6.74 11.05 -7.44
N SER A 95 -5.72 10.78 -6.61
CA SER A 95 -4.34 10.75 -7.02
C SER A 95 -3.92 9.34 -7.45
N GLU A 96 -4.17 8.98 -8.71
CA GLU A 96 -3.21 8.15 -9.44
C GLU A 96 -1.90 8.95 -9.51
N ALA A 97 -1.14 8.90 -8.41
CA ALA A 97 0.18 9.48 -8.13
C ALA A 97 0.58 10.71 -8.96
N LYS A 98 -0.26 11.76 -9.02
CA LYS A 98 0.02 13.05 -9.69
C LYS A 98 1.33 13.66 -9.20
N TYR A 99 1.65 13.47 -7.93
CA TYR A 99 2.77 14.10 -7.23
C TYR A 99 3.86 13.11 -6.83
N ASN A 100 5.13 13.52 -6.97
CA ASN A 100 6.31 12.79 -6.52
C ASN A 100 6.63 13.15 -5.07
N TRP A 101 5.90 12.55 -4.13
CA TRP A 101 6.09 12.78 -2.70
C TRP A 101 7.51 12.45 -2.20
N LYS A 102 8.25 11.56 -2.87
CA LYS A 102 9.66 11.26 -2.51
C LYS A 102 10.62 12.43 -2.79
N ALA A 103 10.26 13.33 -3.71
CA ALA A 103 11.02 14.52 -4.03
C ALA A 103 10.37 15.80 -3.51
N ALA A 104 9.34 15.68 -2.65
CA ALA A 104 8.69 16.82 -2.03
C ALA A 104 9.64 17.50 -1.04
N ASP A 105 9.70 18.83 -1.09
CA ASP A 105 10.30 19.62 -0.02
C ASP A 105 9.25 19.82 1.09
N GLN A 106 9.51 19.24 2.26
CA GLN A 106 8.61 19.32 3.40
C GLN A 106 8.35 20.77 3.83
N ASN A 107 9.36 21.63 3.86
CA ASN A 107 9.20 23.02 4.28
C ASN A 107 8.37 23.81 3.27
N ALA A 108 8.60 23.57 1.97
CA ALA A 108 7.79 24.19 0.92
C ALA A 108 6.33 23.76 1.00
N PHE A 109 6.07 22.47 1.26
CA PHE A 109 4.72 21.95 1.42
C PHE A 109 4.03 22.49 2.67
N THR A 110 4.68 22.47 3.83
CA THR A 110 4.12 23.00 5.07
C THR A 110 3.79 24.48 4.94
N LYS A 111 4.66 25.26 4.30
CA LYS A 111 4.38 26.67 4.02
C LYS A 111 3.16 26.84 3.10
N ALA A 112 3.14 26.12 1.97
CA ALA A 112 2.01 26.18 1.05
C ALA A 112 0.69 25.78 1.71
N LEU A 113 0.70 24.75 2.57
CA LEU A 113 -0.48 24.34 3.32
C LEU A 113 -0.94 25.43 4.29
N ALA A 114 -0.04 26.03 5.05
CA ALA A 114 -0.36 27.13 5.96
C ALA A 114 -0.95 28.33 5.19
N ASP A 115 -0.34 28.69 4.06
CA ASP A 115 -0.82 29.78 3.20
C ASP A 115 -2.22 29.47 2.66
N THR A 116 -2.49 28.24 2.19
CA THR A 116 -3.83 27.85 1.69
C THR A 116 -4.89 27.77 2.78
N LEU A 117 -4.54 27.35 4.01
CA LEU A 117 -5.48 27.31 5.13
C LEU A 117 -5.94 28.72 5.54
N GLN A 118 -5.06 29.71 5.40
CA GLN A 118 -5.29 31.10 5.83
C GLN A 118 -5.70 32.02 4.68
N GLU A 119 -5.84 31.50 3.46
CA GLU A 119 -6.22 32.29 2.28
C GLU A 119 -7.63 32.88 2.39
N ASP A 120 -8.54 32.15 3.01
CA ASP A 120 -9.89 32.61 3.36
C ASP A 120 -10.17 32.37 4.85
N PRO A 121 -9.94 33.38 5.71
CA PRO A 121 -10.18 33.26 7.15
C PRO A 121 -11.64 32.95 7.50
N LEU A 122 -12.60 33.40 6.68
CA LEU A 122 -14.02 33.15 6.94
C LEU A 122 -14.36 31.68 6.66
N ALA A 123 -13.86 31.12 5.56
CA ALA A 123 -14.02 29.70 5.25
C ALA A 123 -13.32 28.81 6.27
N TYR A 124 -12.12 29.21 6.73
CA TYR A 124 -11.41 28.53 7.81
C TYR A 124 -12.22 28.49 9.10
N ASP A 125 -12.77 29.63 9.53
CA ASP A 125 -13.58 29.72 10.75
C ASP A 125 -14.89 28.95 10.62
N LEU A 126 -15.51 28.93 9.43
CA LEU A 126 -16.71 28.14 9.19
C LEU A 126 -16.42 26.63 9.28
N ALA A 127 -15.28 26.19 8.76
CA ALA A 127 -14.87 24.78 8.74
C ALA A 127 -14.38 24.29 10.11
N PHE A 128 -13.47 25.03 10.75
CA PHE A 128 -12.80 24.59 11.99
C PHE A 128 -13.32 25.26 13.26
N GLY A 129 -14.05 26.37 13.15
CA GLY A 129 -14.61 27.08 14.30
C GLY A 129 -15.50 26.21 15.20
N PRO A 130 -16.37 25.34 14.66
CA PRO A 130 -17.13 24.38 15.46
C PRO A 130 -16.24 23.39 16.22
N LEU A 131 -15.15 22.92 15.59
CA LEU A 131 -14.21 21.95 16.16
C LEU A 131 -13.28 22.54 17.23
N ASN A 132 -13.06 23.86 17.19
CA ASN A 132 -12.23 24.58 18.17
C ASN A 132 -12.97 24.88 19.48
N ARG A 133 -14.24 24.46 19.63
CA ARG A 133 -15.00 24.57 20.88
C ARG A 133 -14.50 23.54 21.88
N ARG A 134 -14.49 23.90 23.17
CA ARG A 134 -14.00 23.02 24.26
C ARG A 134 -14.88 21.79 24.54
N ASP A 135 -16.07 21.75 23.96
CA ASP A 135 -17.05 20.68 24.16
C ASP A 135 -17.15 19.86 22.86
N LEU A 136 -16.26 18.86 22.74
CA LEU A 136 -16.19 17.99 21.57
C LEU A 136 -17.42 17.07 21.45
N ASP A 137 -18.17 16.88 22.54
CA ASP A 137 -19.38 16.04 22.56
C ASP A 137 -20.55 16.69 21.82
N ALA A 138 -20.45 17.99 21.51
CA ALA A 138 -21.44 18.74 20.75
C ALA A 138 -21.14 18.83 19.23
N VAL A 139 -20.02 18.26 18.77
CA VAL A 139 -19.64 18.29 17.35
C VAL A 139 -20.46 17.26 16.58
N THR A 140 -21.14 17.72 15.54
CA THR A 140 -21.93 16.87 14.66
C THR A 140 -21.06 16.21 13.58
N PRO A 141 -21.47 15.03 13.04
CA PRO A 141 -20.79 14.42 11.89
C PRO A 141 -20.65 15.37 10.70
N ASP A 142 -21.68 16.17 10.41
CA ASP A 142 -21.66 17.15 9.31
C ASP A 142 -20.59 18.24 9.50
N GLU A 143 -20.34 18.67 10.73
CA GLU A 143 -19.26 19.63 11.04
C GLU A 143 -17.87 19.01 10.85
N ILE A 144 -17.71 17.72 11.16
CA ILE A 144 -16.47 16.97 10.89
C ILE A 144 -16.27 16.82 9.39
N ASP A 145 -17.31 16.42 8.65
CA ASP A 145 -17.23 16.23 7.21
C ASP A 145 -16.92 17.54 6.47
N ASN A 146 -17.50 18.66 6.92
CA ASN A 146 -17.18 19.99 6.40
C ASN A 146 -15.71 20.37 6.64
N ALA A 147 -15.19 20.14 7.86
CA ALA A 147 -13.79 20.41 8.18
C ALA A 147 -12.83 19.53 7.36
N VAL A 148 -13.14 18.24 7.23
CA VAL A 148 -12.37 17.28 6.43
C VAL A 148 -12.38 17.68 4.95
N GLY A 149 -13.54 18.07 4.42
CA GLY A 149 -13.68 18.56 3.05
C GLY A 149 -12.82 19.79 2.78
N TYR A 150 -12.88 20.80 3.66
CA TYR A 150 -12.05 22.00 3.56
C TYR A 150 -10.56 21.70 3.67
N PHE A 151 -10.17 20.85 4.63
CA PHE A 151 -8.77 20.44 4.81
C PHE A 151 -8.23 19.71 3.58
N ASN A 152 -8.99 18.79 3.01
CA ASN A 152 -8.61 18.05 1.81
C ASN A 152 -8.44 18.97 0.59
N ALA A 153 -9.29 19.98 0.45
CA ALA A 153 -9.13 21.00 -0.59
C ALA A 153 -7.83 21.79 -0.42
N CYS A 154 -7.51 22.22 0.80
CA CYS A 154 -6.26 22.90 1.12
C CYS A 154 -5.04 22.01 0.85
N MET A 155 -5.06 20.75 1.31
CA MET A 155 -4.01 19.76 1.06
C MET A 155 -3.77 19.54 -0.44
N THR A 156 -4.84 19.47 -1.23
CA THR A 156 -4.75 19.31 -2.68
C THR A 156 -4.09 20.53 -3.33
N LYS A 157 -4.51 21.74 -2.96
CA LYS A 157 -3.96 22.99 -3.48
C LYS A 157 -2.50 23.18 -3.08
N ALA A 158 -2.15 22.88 -1.83
CA ALA A 158 -0.78 22.91 -1.34
C ALA A 158 0.11 21.95 -2.11
N ALA A 159 -0.38 20.74 -2.41
CA ALA A 159 0.36 19.76 -3.21
C ALA A 159 0.60 20.26 -4.64
N GLU A 160 -0.38 20.90 -5.29
CA GLU A 160 -0.23 21.51 -6.61
C GLU A 160 0.86 22.59 -6.66
N MET A 161 0.99 23.38 -5.59
CA MET A 161 1.92 24.50 -5.54
C MET A 161 3.36 24.07 -5.22
N SER A 162 3.54 22.97 -4.49
CA SER A 162 4.82 22.68 -3.81
C SER A 162 5.39 21.29 -4.08
N VAL A 163 4.61 20.34 -4.57
CA VAL A 163 5.09 18.98 -4.80
C VAL A 163 5.32 18.77 -6.29
N PRO A 164 6.53 18.37 -6.71
CA PRO A 164 6.81 18.10 -8.11
C PRO A 164 5.85 17.05 -8.66
N HIS A 165 5.38 17.24 -9.89
CA HIS A 165 4.64 16.21 -10.58
C HIS A 165 5.49 14.95 -10.77
N ARG A 166 4.85 13.79 -10.63
CA ARG A 166 5.49 12.52 -10.98
C ARG A 166 5.64 12.47 -12.49
N ASN A 167 6.87 12.42 -12.99
CA ASN A 167 7.11 12.14 -14.40
C ASN A 167 6.75 10.67 -14.67
N PRO A 168 5.81 10.35 -15.56
CA PRO A 168 5.64 9.00 -16.07
C PRO A 168 6.76 8.71 -17.07
N SER A 169 8.00 8.54 -16.60
CA SER A 169 9.08 8.12 -17.49
C SER A 169 8.91 6.63 -17.80
N GLN A 170 8.36 6.30 -18.97
CA GLN A 170 8.48 4.95 -19.57
C GLN A 170 9.89 4.65 -20.12
N ARG A 171 10.86 5.56 -19.91
CA ARG A 171 12.25 5.39 -20.34
C ARG A 171 13.20 5.66 -19.18
N SER A 172 13.65 4.58 -18.56
CA SER A 172 15.00 4.55 -18.00
C SER A 172 15.96 4.89 -19.15
N LYS A 173 16.84 5.88 -18.96
CA LYS A 173 17.82 6.32 -19.96
C LYS A 173 18.60 5.11 -20.53
N PRO A 174 18.91 5.06 -21.84
CA PRO A 174 19.88 4.12 -22.34
C PRO A 174 21.25 4.55 -21.81
N GLY A 175 21.80 3.80 -20.85
CA GLY A 175 23.21 3.91 -20.49
C GLY A 175 24.02 3.54 -21.72
N GLY A 176 24.49 4.56 -22.44
CA GLY A 176 25.19 4.42 -23.70
C GLY A 176 26.48 3.61 -23.54
N ARG A 177 26.61 2.57 -24.36
CA ARG A 177 27.92 2.11 -24.83
C ARG A 177 28.60 3.29 -25.52
N ARG A 178 29.80 3.66 -25.07
CA ARG A 178 30.81 4.25 -25.93
C ARG A 178 32.15 3.59 -25.63
N SER A 179 32.63 2.89 -26.66
CA SER A 179 34.01 2.57 -27.05
C SER A 179 35.03 2.35 -25.95
#